data_AF-A0ABD4S4R2-F1
#
_entry.id   AF-A0ABD4S4R2-F1
#
_cell.length_a   1.000
_cell.length_b   1.000
_cell.length_c   1.000
_cell.angle_alpha   90.00
_cell.angle_beta   90.00
_cell.angle_gamma   90.00
#
_symmetry.space_group_name_H-M   'P 1'
#
loop_
_entity.id
_entity.type
_entity.pdbx_description
1 polymer ?
#
loop_
_entity_poly.entity_id
_entity_poly.type
_entity_poly.pdbx_seq_one_letter_code
_entity_poly.pdbx_strand_id
1 'polypeptide(L)'
;MWEGAMNLANLIPFLISATALNPINSNDKILSENQLKDIFPDANLRAVVKRYVNPDEMTISNIKALDGEFYATGENISNLKGISYLENIDNFIFWNNNIKELPREILGLKDMDSINLANNYLINDNTVNSLSNNGVDVNCDLNFIDTKDNQYKLDSKYHNVDIAKGESIDLRKIVTKKIDSYYKYWEVTNSLPKDLNFVVSVSDKSILSCKDMIIKGNNKGQAVVKVILNDKDDLNISQEVLITVNVK
;
A
#
# COMPACT_ATOMS: atom_id res chain seq x y z
N MET A 1 -8.21 -42.25 -3.32
CA MET A 1 -8.68 -42.10 -4.71
C MET A 1 -9.02 -40.64 -4.90
N TRP A 2 -8.41 -40.03 -5.92
CA TRP A 2 -8.79 -38.74 -6.52
C TRP A 2 -10.30 -38.76 -6.92
N GLU A 3 -11.02 -37.66 -7.14
CA GLU A 3 -10.65 -36.42 -7.85
C GLU A 3 -11.76 -35.34 -7.73
N GLY A 4 -11.39 -34.06 -7.91
CA GLY A 4 -12.24 -32.98 -8.47
C GLY A 4 -12.98 -32.08 -7.48
N ALA A 5 -12.94 -30.74 -7.54
CA ALA A 5 -12.49 -29.86 -8.62
C ALA A 5 -11.89 -28.54 -8.10
N MET A 6 -10.89 -28.05 -8.84
CA MET A 6 -10.29 -26.72 -8.73
C MET A 6 -11.30 -25.63 -9.09
N ASN A 7 -11.24 -24.48 -8.41
CA ASN A 7 -11.79 -23.24 -8.92
C ASN A 7 -10.64 -22.30 -9.31
N LEU A 8 -10.13 -22.51 -10.52
CA LEU A 8 -9.21 -21.63 -11.24
C LEU A 8 -10.06 -20.59 -11.98
N ALA A 9 -10.46 -19.53 -11.29
CA ALA A 9 -11.09 -18.38 -11.92
C ALA A 9 -10.55 -17.11 -11.25
N ASN A 10 -9.37 -16.70 -11.71
CA ASN A 10 -8.85 -15.31 -11.80
C ASN A 10 -7.34 -15.28 -12.12
N LEU A 11 -6.84 -16.24 -12.90
CA LEU A 11 -5.62 -16.04 -13.67
C LEU A 11 -6.03 -15.40 -14.99
N ILE A 12 -5.99 -14.07 -15.05
CA ILE A 12 -5.87 -13.39 -16.34
C ILE A 12 -4.44 -13.69 -16.81
N PRO A 13 -4.24 -14.41 -17.93
CA PRO A 13 -2.92 -14.45 -18.54
C PRO A 13 -2.66 -13.07 -19.12
N PHE A 14 -1.88 -12.25 -18.43
CA PHE A 14 -1.24 -11.10 -19.06
C PHE A 14 -0.22 -11.65 -20.04
N LEU A 15 -0.60 -11.68 -21.32
CA LEU A 15 0.30 -11.94 -22.44
C LEU A 15 1.22 -10.73 -22.57
N ILE A 16 2.33 -10.74 -21.84
CA ILE A 16 3.51 -9.96 -22.23
C ILE A 16 4.14 -10.73 -23.38
N SER A 17 4.07 -10.18 -24.59
CA SER A 17 4.73 -10.79 -25.73
C SER A 17 6.22 -10.51 -25.61
N ALA A 18 6.99 -11.49 -25.16
CA ALA A 18 8.44 -11.47 -25.28
C ALA A 18 8.85 -11.60 -26.77
N THR A 19 8.59 -10.58 -27.57
CA THR A 19 8.98 -10.51 -28.99
C THR A 19 9.91 -9.35 -29.23
N ALA A 20 11.07 -9.38 -28.58
CA ALA A 20 12.30 -8.77 -29.08
C ALA A 20 13.51 -9.50 -28.46
N LEU A 21 13.84 -10.69 -28.99
CA LEU A 21 15.15 -11.30 -28.75
C LEU A 21 16.21 -10.44 -29.46
N ASN A 22 16.65 -9.37 -28.79
CA ASN A 22 17.88 -8.68 -29.15
C ASN A 22 19.05 -9.69 -29.09
N PRO A 23 20.04 -9.57 -29.99
CA PRO A 23 21.15 -10.52 -30.01
C PRO A 23 21.84 -10.51 -28.64
N ILE A 24 21.88 -11.69 -28.02
CA ILE A 24 22.50 -11.96 -26.72
C ILE A 24 23.87 -11.30 -26.70
N ASN A 25 23.98 -10.19 -25.96
CA ASN A 25 25.25 -9.53 -25.76
C ASN A 25 26.10 -10.50 -24.94
N SER A 26 27.25 -10.96 -25.46
CA SER A 26 27.98 -12.12 -24.90
C SER A 26 28.57 -11.90 -23.49
N ASN A 27 28.27 -10.77 -22.85
CA ASN A 27 28.62 -10.41 -21.49
C ASN A 27 27.41 -10.35 -20.53
N ASP A 28 26.20 -10.65 -21.00
CA ASP A 28 24.97 -10.59 -20.20
C ASP A 28 24.84 -11.85 -19.35
N LYS A 29 25.43 -11.81 -18.16
CA LYS A 29 25.45 -12.92 -17.21
C LYS A 29 24.20 -12.92 -16.34
N ILE A 30 23.77 -14.12 -15.96
CA ILE A 30 22.74 -14.31 -14.93
C ILE A 30 23.18 -13.58 -13.66
N LEU A 31 22.29 -12.76 -13.12
CA LEU A 31 22.50 -11.97 -11.93
C LEU A 31 22.44 -12.86 -10.69
N SER A 32 23.45 -12.73 -9.84
CA SER A 32 23.38 -13.30 -8.49
C SER A 32 22.34 -12.56 -7.63
N GLU A 33 21.88 -13.21 -6.55
CA GLU A 33 20.94 -12.58 -5.60
C GLU A 33 21.49 -11.26 -5.03
N ASN A 34 22.81 -11.15 -4.84
CA ASN A 34 23.42 -9.91 -4.33
C ASN A 34 23.35 -8.80 -5.37
N GLN A 35 23.64 -9.08 -6.63
CA GLN A 35 23.50 -8.10 -7.71
C GLN A 35 22.04 -7.65 -7.86
N LEU A 36 21.08 -8.58 -7.75
CA LEU A 36 19.66 -8.24 -7.77
C LEU A 36 19.27 -7.34 -6.59
N LYS A 37 19.80 -7.58 -5.38
CA LYS A 37 19.61 -6.70 -4.21
C LYS A 37 20.22 -5.32 -4.40
N ASP A 38 21.36 -5.23 -5.07
CA ASP A 38 22.02 -3.95 -5.34
C ASP A 38 21.20 -3.11 -6.32
N ILE A 39 20.63 -3.75 -7.35
CA ILE A 39 19.77 -3.10 -8.35
C ILE A 39 18.41 -2.73 -7.74
N PHE A 40 17.74 -3.70 -7.12
CA PHE A 40 16.41 -3.59 -6.52
C PHE A 40 16.50 -3.89 -5.01
N PRO A 41 16.80 -2.91 -4.16
CA PRO A 41 16.98 -3.15 -2.73
C PRO A 41 15.69 -3.60 -2.02
N ASP A 42 14.52 -3.19 -2.51
CA ASP A 42 13.24 -3.63 -1.98
C ASP A 42 12.99 -5.11 -2.31
N ALA A 43 12.79 -5.93 -1.27
CA ALA A 43 12.60 -7.36 -1.43
C ALA A 43 11.29 -7.71 -2.16
N ASN A 44 10.25 -6.90 -2.00
CA ASN A 44 8.97 -7.12 -2.64
C ASN A 44 9.03 -6.73 -4.12
N LEU A 45 9.68 -5.60 -4.46
CA LEU A 45 9.90 -5.24 -5.86
C LEU A 45 10.74 -6.31 -6.58
N ARG A 46 11.80 -6.81 -5.94
CA ARG A 46 12.57 -7.95 -6.49
C ARG A 46 11.72 -9.18 -6.71
N ALA A 47 10.86 -9.50 -5.76
CA ALA A 47 10.00 -10.68 -5.88
C ALA A 47 9.05 -10.52 -7.07
N VAL A 48 8.54 -9.32 -7.34
CA VAL A 48 7.71 -9.04 -8.51
C VAL A 48 8.51 -9.18 -9.80
N VAL A 49 9.69 -8.55 -9.91
CA VAL A 49 10.56 -8.68 -11.10
C VAL A 49 10.86 -10.16 -11.41
N LYS A 50 11.11 -10.97 -10.38
CA LYS A 50 11.33 -12.41 -10.51
C LYS A 50 10.13 -13.22 -11.00
N ARG A 51 8.91 -12.67 -10.99
CA ARG A 51 7.72 -13.30 -11.60
C ARG A 51 7.67 -13.07 -13.11
N TYR A 52 8.34 -12.03 -13.61
CA TYR A 52 8.36 -11.66 -15.02
C TYR A 52 9.50 -12.28 -15.81
N VAL A 53 10.61 -12.61 -15.14
CA VAL A 53 11.79 -13.20 -15.78
C VAL A 53 12.08 -14.55 -15.12
N ASN A 54 12.29 -15.58 -15.95
CA ASN A 54 12.69 -16.90 -15.47
C ASN A 54 13.99 -16.77 -14.63
N PRO A 55 14.09 -17.37 -13.43
CA PRO A 55 15.30 -17.30 -12.60
C PRO A 55 16.60 -17.68 -13.32
N ASP A 56 16.56 -18.66 -14.23
CA ASP A 56 17.73 -19.12 -14.99
C ASP A 56 18.10 -18.15 -16.14
N GLU A 57 17.27 -17.15 -16.39
CA GLU A 57 17.42 -16.16 -17.45
C GLU A 57 17.46 -14.73 -16.86
N MET A 58 17.68 -14.60 -15.55
CA MET A 58 17.65 -13.34 -14.82
C MET A 58 18.87 -12.47 -15.14
N THR A 59 18.95 -11.95 -16.35
CA THR A 59 20.02 -11.09 -16.85
C THR A 59 19.55 -9.64 -16.97
N ILE A 60 20.49 -8.71 -17.19
CA ILE A 60 20.13 -7.29 -17.35
C ILE A 60 19.35 -7.08 -18.65
N SER A 61 19.74 -7.74 -19.75
CA SER A 61 19.01 -7.56 -21.02
C SER A 61 17.59 -8.11 -20.92
N ASN A 62 17.38 -9.24 -20.22
CA ASN A 62 16.03 -9.81 -20.09
C ASN A 62 15.13 -8.95 -19.20
N ILE A 63 15.67 -8.32 -18.15
CA ILE A 63 14.91 -7.35 -17.35
C ILE A 63 14.54 -6.13 -18.19
N LYS A 64 15.50 -5.60 -18.97
CA LYS A 64 15.26 -4.47 -19.88
C LYS A 64 14.26 -4.80 -20.97
N ALA A 65 14.26 -6.03 -21.48
CA ALA A 65 13.37 -6.49 -22.53
C ALA A 65 11.91 -6.69 -22.08
N LEU A 66 11.59 -6.52 -20.79
CA LEU A 66 10.21 -6.53 -20.31
C LEU A 66 9.46 -5.31 -20.89
N ASP A 67 8.30 -5.57 -21.48
CA ASP A 67 7.43 -4.57 -22.10
C ASP A 67 5.96 -4.70 -21.63
N GLY A 68 5.11 -3.76 -22.05
CA GLY A 68 3.68 -3.77 -21.71
C GLY A 68 3.40 -3.33 -20.28
N GLU A 69 2.69 -4.17 -19.52
CA GLU A 69 2.16 -3.81 -18.20
C GLU A 69 2.88 -4.52 -17.04
N PHE A 70 3.42 -3.74 -16.10
CA PHE A 70 4.08 -4.22 -14.89
C PHE A 70 3.14 -4.14 -13.68
N TYR A 71 2.57 -5.27 -13.28
CA TYR A 71 1.62 -5.41 -12.17
C TYR A 71 2.32 -5.71 -10.85
N ALA A 72 2.14 -4.81 -9.89
CA ALA A 72 2.73 -4.92 -8.56
C ALA A 72 1.77 -4.44 -7.46
N THR A 73 0.47 -4.73 -7.60
CA THR A 73 -0.56 -4.27 -6.66
C THR A 73 -0.48 -4.99 -5.30
N GLY A 74 -0.52 -4.25 -4.19
CA GLY A 74 -0.66 -4.88 -2.86
C GLY A 74 0.58 -5.63 -2.39
N GLU A 75 1.73 -5.42 -3.02
CA GLU A 75 2.95 -6.20 -2.80
C GLU A 75 3.76 -5.72 -1.58
N ASN A 76 3.30 -4.68 -0.88
CA ASN A 76 4.01 -4.03 0.22
C ASN A 76 5.35 -3.40 -0.21
N ILE A 77 5.48 -2.98 -1.46
CA ILE A 77 6.67 -2.30 -1.99
C ILE A 77 6.79 -0.92 -1.34
N SER A 78 7.98 -0.55 -0.89
CA SER A 78 8.23 0.75 -0.25
C SER A 78 9.24 1.61 -1.00
N ASN A 79 10.08 0.98 -1.83
CA ASN A 79 11.16 1.62 -2.56
C ASN A 79 11.21 1.10 -4.01
N LEU A 80 11.16 2.02 -4.97
CA LEU A 80 11.19 1.73 -6.40
C LEU A 80 12.59 1.81 -7.02
N LYS A 81 13.66 1.89 -6.22
CA LYS A 81 15.03 1.89 -6.75
C LYS A 81 15.27 0.65 -7.63
N GLY A 82 15.89 0.87 -8.78
CA GLY A 82 16.08 -0.08 -9.86
C GLY A 82 15.04 0.02 -10.97
N ILE A 83 13.97 0.83 -10.81
CA ILE A 83 12.89 0.93 -11.82
C ILE A 83 13.39 1.37 -13.20
N SER A 84 14.50 2.10 -13.28
CA SER A 84 15.15 2.50 -14.53
C SER A 84 15.63 1.33 -15.40
N TYR A 85 15.73 0.12 -14.86
CA TYR A 85 16.03 -1.09 -15.62
C TYR A 85 14.81 -1.69 -16.34
N LEU A 86 13.59 -1.25 -15.99
CA LEU A 86 12.34 -1.65 -16.64
C LEU A 86 12.01 -0.67 -17.77
N GLU A 87 12.97 -0.46 -18.66
CA GLU A 87 13.00 0.72 -19.56
C GLU A 87 11.96 0.70 -20.68
N ASN A 88 11.48 -0.48 -21.06
CA ASN A 88 10.49 -0.67 -22.14
C ASN A 88 9.06 -0.96 -21.61
N ILE A 89 8.81 -0.81 -20.30
CA ILE A 89 7.46 -0.97 -19.73
C ILE A 89 6.63 0.28 -20.03
N ASP A 90 5.45 0.07 -20.62
CA ASP A 90 4.51 1.14 -20.95
C ASP A 90 3.69 1.58 -19.73
N ASN A 91 3.19 0.61 -18.95
CA ASN A 91 2.24 0.87 -17.88
C ASN A 91 2.66 0.22 -16.56
N PHE A 92 2.86 1.03 -15.52
CA PHE A 92 3.20 0.55 -14.18
C PHE A 92 1.99 0.58 -13.24
N ILE A 93 1.65 -0.56 -12.63
CA ILE A 93 0.56 -0.67 -11.66
C ILE A 93 1.10 -0.96 -10.26
N PHE A 94 1.37 0.10 -9.50
CA PHE A 94 1.87 0.07 -8.12
C PHE A 94 0.79 0.40 -7.08
N TRP A 95 -0.47 0.19 -7.43
CA TRP A 95 -1.60 0.49 -6.55
C TRP A 95 -1.54 -0.26 -5.21
N ASN A 96 -1.94 0.41 -4.12
CA ASN A 96 -2.01 -0.16 -2.77
C ASN A 96 -0.66 -0.72 -2.24
N ASN A 97 0.41 0.06 -2.35
CA ASN A 97 1.72 -0.27 -1.80
C ASN A 97 2.13 0.71 -0.68
N ASN A 98 3.39 0.63 -0.24
CA ASN A 98 3.97 1.42 0.84
C ASN A 98 4.95 2.50 0.33
N ILE A 99 4.80 2.96 -0.92
CA ILE A 99 5.77 3.84 -1.59
C ILE A 99 5.69 5.26 -1.01
N LYS A 100 6.81 5.79 -0.52
CA LYS A 100 6.89 7.13 0.09
C LYS A 100 7.49 8.19 -0.82
N GLU A 101 8.29 7.78 -1.79
CA GLU A 101 8.91 8.65 -2.76
C GLU A 101 9.14 7.90 -4.07
N LEU A 102 9.13 8.63 -5.18
CA LEU A 102 9.58 8.11 -6.46
C LEU A 102 11.07 8.41 -6.65
N PRO A 103 11.90 7.41 -6.98
CA PRO A 103 13.32 7.63 -7.21
C PRO A 103 13.49 8.48 -8.47
N ARG A 104 14.45 9.42 -8.46
CA ARG A 104 14.68 10.34 -9.61
C ARG A 104 14.95 9.62 -10.93
N GLU A 105 15.48 8.40 -10.89
CA GLU A 105 15.77 7.60 -12.07
C GLU A 105 14.51 7.22 -12.87
N ILE A 106 13.32 7.28 -12.27
CA ILE A 106 12.04 7.03 -12.95
C ILE A 106 11.81 8.03 -14.09
N LEU A 107 12.37 9.24 -13.98
CA LEU A 107 12.28 10.28 -15.01
C LEU A 107 13.07 9.93 -16.29
N GLY A 108 13.89 8.88 -16.26
CA GLY A 108 14.63 8.36 -17.40
C GLY A 108 13.87 7.34 -18.25
N LEU A 109 12.71 6.87 -17.79
CA LEU A 109 11.85 5.92 -18.52
C LEU A 109 11.13 6.67 -19.64
N LYS A 110 11.50 6.40 -20.89
CA LYS A 110 10.99 7.12 -22.06
C LYS A 110 9.73 6.49 -22.66
N ASP A 111 9.54 5.21 -22.43
CA ASP A 111 8.45 4.42 -23.01
C ASP A 111 7.25 4.32 -22.05
N MET A 112 7.36 4.87 -20.84
CA MET A 112 6.28 4.84 -19.85
C MET A 112 5.13 5.79 -20.24
N ASP A 113 4.00 5.22 -20.63
CA ASP A 113 2.75 5.92 -20.91
C ASP A 113 1.98 6.26 -19.63
N SER A 114 1.93 5.33 -18.67
CA SER A 114 1.18 5.53 -17.43
C SER A 114 1.81 4.89 -16.19
N ILE A 115 1.48 5.47 -15.04
CA ILE A 115 1.82 4.91 -13.73
C ILE A 115 0.69 5.12 -12.73
N ASN A 116 0.19 4.02 -12.19
CA ASN A 116 -0.80 4.01 -11.13
C ASN A 116 -0.13 3.81 -9.77
N LEU A 117 -0.07 4.90 -9.00
CA LEU A 117 0.47 4.99 -7.64
C LEU A 117 -0.64 5.15 -6.60
N ALA A 118 -1.90 4.97 -6.97
CA ALA A 118 -2.98 5.29 -6.05
C ALA A 118 -2.89 4.45 -4.76
N ASN A 119 -3.31 5.05 -3.64
CA ASN A 119 -3.26 4.43 -2.31
C ASN A 119 -1.85 3.98 -1.90
N ASN A 120 -0.86 4.86 -2.09
CA ASN A 120 0.50 4.73 -1.53
C ASN A 120 0.71 5.75 -0.40
N TYR A 121 1.94 6.19 -0.12
CA TYR A 121 2.27 7.14 0.95
C TYR A 121 3.20 8.24 0.46
N LEU A 122 3.06 8.67 -0.80
CA LEU A 122 3.98 9.67 -1.35
C LEU A 122 3.86 10.98 -0.57
N ILE A 123 4.99 11.53 -0.13
CA ILE A 123 5.05 12.76 0.69
C ILE A 123 5.41 14.01 -0.11
N ASN A 124 5.86 13.87 -1.36
CA ASN A 124 6.21 15.00 -2.22
C ASN A 124 5.84 14.73 -3.67
N ASP A 125 5.21 15.70 -4.31
CA ASP A 125 4.69 15.58 -5.67
C ASP A 125 5.71 15.97 -6.75
N ASN A 126 6.87 16.50 -6.41
CA ASN A 126 7.87 17.00 -7.37
C ASN A 126 8.19 16.02 -8.51
N THR A 127 8.48 14.76 -8.18
CA THR A 127 8.79 13.74 -9.20
C THR A 127 7.53 13.34 -9.99
N VAL A 128 6.37 13.28 -9.35
CA VAL A 128 5.09 13.01 -10.03
C VAL A 128 4.73 14.13 -11.00
N ASN A 129 4.81 15.40 -10.57
CA ASN A 129 4.59 16.56 -11.43
C ASN A 129 5.56 16.56 -12.62
N SER A 130 6.81 16.14 -12.41
CA SER A 130 7.79 16.00 -13.50
C SER A 130 7.38 14.92 -14.50
N LEU A 131 6.85 13.78 -14.04
CA LEU A 131 6.31 12.73 -14.91
C LEU A 131 5.08 13.22 -15.69
N SER A 132 4.11 13.84 -15.01
CA SER A 132 2.92 14.41 -15.66
C SER A 132 3.30 15.47 -16.71
N ASN A 133 4.29 16.31 -16.42
CA ASN A 133 4.81 17.30 -17.37
C ASN A 133 5.50 16.68 -18.59
N ASN A 134 6.03 15.46 -18.45
CA ASN A 134 6.60 14.68 -19.56
C ASN A 134 5.54 13.90 -20.35
N GLY A 135 4.24 14.08 -20.04
CA GLY A 135 3.14 13.46 -20.76
C GLY A 135 2.72 12.08 -20.22
N VAL A 136 3.27 11.65 -19.07
CA VAL A 136 2.87 10.40 -18.43
C VAL A 136 1.53 10.58 -17.72
N ASP A 137 0.60 9.64 -17.92
CA ASP A 137 -0.64 9.59 -17.13
C ASP A 137 -0.33 9.05 -15.72
N VAL A 138 -0.33 9.93 -14.73
CA VAL A 138 -0.01 9.58 -13.34
C VAL A 138 -1.29 9.56 -12.50
N ASN A 139 -1.74 8.37 -12.12
CA ASN A 139 -2.76 8.24 -11.08
C ASN A 139 -2.09 8.21 -9.71
N CYS A 140 -2.13 9.32 -9.00
CA CYS A 140 -1.62 9.44 -7.64
C CYS A 140 -2.72 9.58 -6.58
N ASP A 141 -3.96 9.17 -6.87
CA ASP A 141 -5.08 9.28 -5.94
C ASP A 141 -4.72 8.74 -4.55
N LEU A 142 -5.16 9.42 -3.50
CA LEU A 142 -4.88 9.02 -2.11
C LEU A 142 -3.39 9.01 -1.74
N ASN A 143 -2.59 9.96 -2.28
CA ASN A 143 -1.20 10.31 -1.88
C ASN A 143 -1.06 11.81 -1.53
N PHE A 144 0.16 12.29 -1.25
CA PHE A 144 0.55 13.72 -1.08
C PHE A 144 -0.22 14.46 0.00
N ILE A 145 -0.34 13.84 1.16
CA ILE A 145 -1.16 14.39 2.22
C ILE A 145 -0.25 14.96 3.29
N ASP A 146 0.02 16.26 3.12
CA ASP A 146 0.77 17.15 4.01
C ASP A 146 -0.20 18.07 4.82
N THR A 147 -1.40 17.57 5.19
CA THR A 147 -2.57 18.21 5.92
C THR A 147 -3.70 18.76 4.99
N LYS A 148 -5.04 18.67 5.17
CA LYS A 148 -5.96 18.57 6.34
C LYS A 148 -7.34 17.88 6.10
N ASP A 149 -7.52 17.06 5.06
CA ASP A 149 -8.77 16.27 4.86
C ASP A 149 -8.55 14.74 4.76
N ASN A 150 -7.34 14.31 5.17
CA ASN A 150 -6.83 12.94 5.34
C ASN A 150 -6.92 11.97 4.16
N GLN A 151 -5.80 11.26 4.02
CA GLN A 151 -5.64 10.01 3.29
C GLN A 151 -6.57 8.88 3.80
N TYR A 152 -7.08 9.03 5.02
CA TYR A 152 -7.92 8.10 5.74
C TYR A 152 -9.02 8.88 6.44
N LYS A 153 -10.22 8.99 5.87
CA LYS A 153 -11.37 9.27 6.73
C LYS A 153 -11.45 8.10 7.71
N LEU A 154 -11.22 8.33 9.01
CA LEU A 154 -11.28 7.23 9.96
C LEU A 154 -12.74 6.77 10.11
N ASP A 155 -12.91 5.47 10.28
CA ASP A 155 -14.19 4.83 10.59
C ASP A 155 -13.98 3.76 11.66
N SER A 156 -15.05 3.14 12.14
CA SER A 156 -14.98 1.91 12.90
C SER A 156 -15.80 0.80 12.28
N LYS A 157 -15.22 -0.41 12.28
CA LYS A 157 -15.94 -1.65 12.06
C LYS A 157 -17.17 -1.77 12.97
N TYR A 158 -17.08 -1.28 14.21
CA TYR A 158 -18.18 -1.28 15.18
C TYR A 158 -18.27 0.05 15.91
N HIS A 159 -19.38 0.74 15.75
CA HIS A 159 -19.66 1.98 16.50
C HIS A 159 -20.25 1.72 17.90
N ASN A 160 -20.61 0.46 18.18
CA ASN A 160 -21.09 -0.01 19.48
C ASN A 160 -20.40 -1.32 19.81
N VAL A 161 -19.80 -1.42 20.99
CA VAL A 161 -19.02 -2.57 21.44
C VAL A 161 -19.44 -2.95 22.86
N ASP A 162 -19.70 -4.22 23.09
CA ASP A 162 -19.97 -4.76 24.43
C ASP A 162 -18.73 -5.47 24.96
N ILE A 163 -18.35 -5.20 26.22
CA ILE A 163 -17.25 -5.88 26.92
C ILE A 163 -17.66 -6.27 28.34
N ALA A 164 -17.05 -7.31 28.90
CA ALA A 164 -17.20 -7.64 30.32
C ALA A 164 -16.33 -6.75 31.21
N LYS A 165 -16.72 -6.59 32.48
CA LYS A 165 -15.82 -6.00 33.49
C LYS A 165 -14.47 -6.75 33.53
N GLY A 166 -13.38 -6.01 33.38
CA GLY A 166 -12.01 -6.52 33.34
C GLY A 166 -11.50 -6.87 31.94
N GLU A 167 -12.38 -7.00 30.95
CA GLU A 167 -12.00 -7.26 29.56
C GLU A 167 -11.32 -6.04 28.92
N SER A 168 -10.40 -6.30 27.99
CA SER A 168 -9.68 -5.25 27.26
C SER A 168 -9.77 -5.47 25.75
N ILE A 169 -9.88 -4.37 25.00
CA ILE A 169 -9.91 -4.37 23.54
C ILE A 169 -8.78 -3.51 23.00
N ASP A 170 -8.13 -4.01 21.95
CA ASP A 170 -7.23 -3.22 21.11
C ASP A 170 -8.04 -2.53 20.00
N LEU A 171 -8.12 -1.21 20.09
CA LEU A 171 -8.84 -0.37 19.15
C LEU A 171 -8.30 -0.48 17.73
N ARG A 172 -7.02 -0.85 17.53
CA ARG A 172 -6.47 -1.07 16.17
C ARG A 172 -7.14 -2.22 15.41
N LYS A 173 -7.88 -3.09 16.10
CA LYS A 173 -8.65 -4.17 15.47
C LYS A 173 -10.00 -3.71 14.93
N ILE A 174 -10.47 -2.53 15.33
CA ILE A 174 -11.82 -2.04 15.01
C ILE A 174 -11.84 -0.67 14.37
N VAL A 175 -10.77 0.14 14.48
CA VAL A 175 -10.62 1.40 13.74
C VAL A 175 -10.12 1.08 12.34
N THR A 176 -10.75 1.66 11.33
CA THR A 176 -10.54 1.35 9.91
C THR A 176 -10.43 2.61 9.06
N LYS A 177 -9.94 2.46 7.83
CA LYS A 177 -10.11 3.46 6.77
C LYS A 177 -11.56 3.44 6.26
N LYS A 178 -12.21 4.60 6.20
CA LYS A 178 -13.49 4.80 5.51
C LYS A 178 -13.26 4.79 4.02
N ILE A 179 -14.07 4.02 3.32
CA ILE A 179 -14.01 3.88 1.86
C ILE A 179 -15.44 4.13 1.36
N ASP A 180 -15.71 5.36 0.91
CA ASP A 180 -17.01 5.73 0.34
C ASP A 180 -17.01 5.43 -1.18
N SER A 181 -17.96 4.61 -1.63
CA SER A 181 -18.38 4.37 -3.03
C SER A 181 -17.30 4.57 -4.11
N TYR A 182 -16.15 3.90 -3.98
CA TYR A 182 -15.16 3.87 -5.05
C TYR A 182 -15.66 2.94 -6.17
N TYR A 183 -15.53 3.39 -7.42
CA TYR A 183 -16.06 2.69 -8.61
C TYR A 183 -15.42 1.31 -8.84
N LYS A 184 -14.33 0.98 -8.14
CA LYS A 184 -13.65 -0.33 -8.12
C LYS A 184 -13.58 -0.89 -6.69
N TYR A 185 -14.73 -1.31 -6.17
CA TYR A 185 -14.95 -1.75 -4.78
C TYR A 185 -14.37 -3.13 -4.41
N TRP A 186 -13.72 -3.84 -5.34
CA TRP A 186 -13.14 -5.17 -5.07
C TRP A 186 -11.71 -5.13 -4.52
N GLU A 187 -11.15 -3.94 -4.28
CA GLU A 187 -9.76 -3.80 -3.87
C GLU A 187 -9.62 -2.87 -2.65
N VAL A 188 -10.06 -3.36 -1.50
CA VAL A 188 -10.36 -2.53 -0.32
C VAL A 188 -9.62 -3.11 0.88
N THR A 189 -8.39 -2.68 1.13
CA THR A 189 -7.85 -2.80 2.50
C THR A 189 -8.37 -1.64 3.32
N ASN A 190 -9.20 -1.96 4.31
CA ASN A 190 -9.63 -1.01 5.34
C ASN A 190 -8.65 -0.96 6.52
N SER A 191 -7.53 -1.69 6.42
CA SER A 191 -6.50 -1.76 7.46
C SER A 191 -5.70 -0.47 7.52
N LEU A 192 -5.33 -0.08 8.73
CA LEU A 192 -4.50 1.08 8.98
C LEU A 192 -3.01 0.68 9.11
N PRO A 193 -2.07 1.52 8.65
CA PRO A 193 -0.64 1.32 8.89
C PRO A 193 -0.32 1.20 10.38
N LYS A 194 0.69 0.39 10.72
CA LYS A 194 1.07 0.12 12.11
C LYS A 194 1.81 1.28 12.79
N ASP A 195 2.44 2.13 12.00
CA ASP A 195 3.21 3.31 12.42
C ASP A 195 2.34 4.55 12.63
N LEU A 196 1.03 4.48 12.37
CA LEU A 196 0.11 5.56 12.72
C LEU A 196 0.03 5.74 14.24
N ASN A 197 0.18 7.00 14.65
CA ASN A 197 0.03 7.45 16.01
C ASN A 197 -1.41 7.91 16.24
N PHE A 198 -1.99 7.51 17.37
CA PHE A 198 -3.36 7.87 17.74
C PHE A 198 -3.39 8.48 19.13
N VAL A 199 -4.29 9.44 19.33
CA VAL A 199 -4.73 9.87 20.66
C VAL A 199 -6.06 9.20 20.96
N VAL A 200 -6.14 8.54 22.12
CA VAL A 200 -7.37 7.93 22.61
C VAL A 200 -7.81 8.63 23.89
N SER A 201 -9.10 8.95 23.97
CA SER A 201 -9.73 9.49 25.17
C SER A 201 -11.05 8.79 25.44
N VAL A 202 -11.45 8.74 26.72
CA VAL A 202 -12.71 8.12 27.16
C VAL A 202 -13.55 9.15 27.90
N SER A 203 -14.86 9.14 27.67
CA SER A 203 -15.79 10.09 28.26
C SER A 203 -15.98 9.90 29.77
N ASP A 204 -15.87 8.65 30.25
CA ASP A 204 -16.00 8.30 31.68
C ASP A 204 -14.92 7.30 32.11
N LYS A 205 -13.97 7.81 32.89
CA LYS A 205 -12.82 7.04 33.40
C LYS A 205 -13.20 6.03 34.50
N SER A 206 -14.37 6.19 35.12
CA SER A 206 -14.88 5.25 36.12
C SER A 206 -15.41 3.96 35.47
N ILE A 207 -15.88 4.05 34.22
CA ILE A 207 -16.41 2.93 33.43
C ILE A 207 -15.31 2.30 32.58
N LEU A 208 -14.47 3.12 31.93
CA LEU A 208 -13.37 2.65 31.08
C LEU A 208 -12.03 3.24 31.51
N SER A 209 -10.96 2.47 31.34
CA SER A 209 -9.61 3.03 31.30
C SER A 209 -9.03 2.88 29.89
N CYS A 210 -8.14 3.78 29.51
CA CYS A 210 -7.40 3.70 28.25
C CYS A 210 -5.90 3.84 28.50
N LYS A 211 -5.11 3.04 27.80
CA LYS A 211 -3.66 3.18 27.68
C LYS A 211 -3.29 2.89 26.23
N ASP A 212 -2.71 3.89 25.56
CA ASP A 212 -2.46 3.84 24.12
C ASP A 212 -3.75 3.48 23.36
N MET A 213 -3.72 2.43 22.53
CA MET A 213 -4.89 1.92 21.80
C MET A 213 -5.68 0.85 22.56
N ILE A 214 -5.35 0.57 23.82
CA ILE A 214 -6.03 -0.44 24.62
C ILE A 214 -7.05 0.24 25.54
N ILE A 215 -8.31 -0.19 25.45
CA ILE A 215 -9.36 0.15 26.42
C ILE A 215 -9.66 -1.03 27.32
N LYS A 216 -10.05 -0.78 28.57
CA LYS A 216 -10.42 -1.80 29.55
C LYS A 216 -11.69 -1.42 30.33
N GLY A 217 -12.60 -2.37 30.48
CA GLY A 217 -13.82 -2.22 31.29
C GLY A 217 -13.52 -2.24 32.78
N ASN A 218 -13.86 -1.16 33.50
CA ASN A 218 -13.65 -1.02 34.95
C ASN A 218 -14.92 -1.34 35.74
N ASN A 219 -16.03 -0.68 35.40
CA ASN A 219 -17.32 -0.82 36.07
C ASN A 219 -18.45 -0.89 35.06
N LYS A 220 -19.57 -1.50 35.46
CA LYS A 220 -20.75 -1.61 34.60
C LYS A 220 -21.26 -0.22 34.23
N GLY A 221 -21.62 -0.03 32.97
CA GLY A 221 -22.09 1.24 32.45
C GLY A 221 -21.72 1.44 30.98
N GLN A 222 -21.99 2.62 30.46
CA GLN A 222 -21.69 3.00 29.08
C GLN A 222 -20.73 4.19 29.07
N ALA A 223 -19.74 4.16 28.18
CA ALA A 223 -18.85 5.29 27.92
C ALA A 223 -18.50 5.38 26.43
N VAL A 224 -18.16 6.57 25.98
CA VAL A 224 -17.71 6.82 24.60
C VAL A 224 -16.20 6.88 24.58
N VAL A 225 -15.61 6.15 23.62
CA VAL A 225 -14.19 6.21 23.28
C VAL A 225 -14.04 7.07 22.05
N LYS A 226 -13.18 8.08 22.14
CA LYS A 226 -12.80 8.95 21.04
C LYS A 226 -11.38 8.60 20.60
N VAL A 227 -11.23 8.23 19.33
CA VAL A 227 -9.94 7.95 18.69
C VAL A 227 -9.66 9.03 17.66
N ILE A 228 -8.48 9.66 17.76
CA ILE A 228 -8.03 10.74 16.88
C ILE A 228 -6.68 10.34 16.30
N LEU A 229 -6.45 10.58 15.02
CA LEU A 229 -5.11 10.46 14.44
C LEU A 229 -4.22 11.57 15.02
N ASN A 230 -3.08 11.20 15.61
CA ASN A 230 -2.13 12.13 16.20
C ASN A 230 -0.98 12.38 15.23
N ASP A 231 -1.19 13.27 14.27
CA ASP A 231 -0.11 13.72 13.40
C ASP A 231 0.51 15.01 13.96
N LYS A 232 1.84 15.01 14.14
CA LYS A 232 2.56 16.11 14.81
C LYS A 232 2.59 17.39 13.99
N ASP A 233 2.31 17.29 12.69
CA ASP A 233 2.38 18.39 11.73
C ASP A 233 0.99 18.93 11.32
N ASP A 234 -0.11 18.38 11.87
CA ASP A 234 -1.47 18.76 11.49
C ASP A 234 -2.11 19.81 12.41
N LEU A 235 -2.42 20.97 11.83
CA LEU A 235 -3.16 22.06 12.48
C LEU A 235 -4.70 21.90 12.37
N ASN A 236 -5.26 20.81 11.81
CA ASN A 236 -6.70 20.58 11.66
C ASN A 236 -7.12 19.36 12.46
N ILE A 237 -8.00 19.64 13.41
CA ILE A 237 -8.26 18.79 14.55
C ILE A 237 -9.55 17.95 14.34
N SER A 238 -9.87 17.51 13.12
CA SER A 238 -11.26 17.13 12.82
C SER A 238 -11.55 15.66 12.49
N GLN A 239 -10.56 14.78 12.44
CA GLN A 239 -10.83 13.36 12.16
C GLN A 239 -10.83 12.51 13.42
N GLU A 240 -12.05 12.28 13.91
CA GLU A 240 -12.34 11.46 15.08
C GLU A 240 -13.25 10.29 14.72
N VAL A 241 -13.03 9.18 15.42
CA VAL A 241 -13.97 8.06 15.47
C VAL A 241 -14.52 7.99 16.89
N LEU A 242 -15.85 7.94 16.99
CA LEU A 242 -16.56 7.78 18.24
C LEU A 242 -17.10 6.36 18.31
N ILE A 243 -16.71 5.64 19.37
CA ILE A 243 -17.12 4.25 19.62
C ILE A 243 -17.80 4.20 20.98
N THR A 244 -19.06 3.80 20.99
CA THR A 244 -19.80 3.57 22.24
C THR A 244 -19.43 2.20 22.79
N VAL A 245 -19.04 2.14 24.06
CA VAL A 245 -18.66 0.88 24.72
C VAL A 245 -19.56 0.65 25.93
N ASN A 246 -20.20 -0.51 25.98
CA ASN A 246 -21.02 -0.94 27.11
C ASN A 246 -20.25 -2.01 27.91
N VAL A 247 -19.97 -1.72 29.17
CA VAL A 247 -19.37 -2.66 30.11
C VAL A 247 -20.47 -3.40 30.85
N LYS A 248 -20.56 -4.72 30.67
CA LYS A 248 -21.56 -5.61 31.28
C LYS A 248 -21.08 -6.26 32.58
#